data_AF-A0AAE1W0I4-F1
#
_entry.id   AF-A0AAE1W0I4-F1
#
_cell.length_a   1.000
_cell.length_b   1.000
_cell.length_c   1.000
_cell.angle_alpha   90.00
_cell.angle_beta   90.00
_cell.angle_gamma   90.00
#
_symmetry.space_group_name_H-M   'P 1'
#
loop_
_entity.id
_entity.type
_entity.pdbx_description
1 polymer ?
#
loop_
_entity_poly.entity_id
_entity_poly.type
_entity_poly.pdbx_seq_one_letter_code
_entity_poly.pdbx_strand_id
1 'polypeptide(L)'
;MRKVVTLELLSNLKISQFQPMRKTEIDILVDTLKSAAEIGETVDMSVRIASVTADMTCLTVFGRKYADKDLNEEGLKEVMKETMEEAAAFNLGDYFPYLRGLEET
;
A
#
# COMPACT_ATOMS: atom_id res chain seq x y z
N MET A 1 -14.78 -12.65 8.73
CA MET A 1 -13.69 -12.07 7.90
C MET A 1 -12.70 -13.09 7.35
N ARG A 2 -12.03 -13.91 8.18
CA ARG A 2 -10.97 -14.85 7.72
C ARG A 2 -11.33 -15.68 6.47
N LYS A 3 -12.46 -16.41 6.51
CA LYS A 3 -12.89 -17.27 5.39
C LYS A 3 -13.10 -16.49 4.08
N VAL A 4 -13.72 -15.32 4.15
CA VAL A 4 -14.02 -14.49 2.98
C VAL A 4 -12.72 -13.98 2.35
N VAL A 5 -11.81 -13.42 3.14
CA VAL A 5 -10.50 -12.94 2.65
C VAL A 5 -9.70 -14.08 2.01
N THR A 6 -9.64 -15.24 2.67
CA THR A 6 -8.90 -16.39 2.15
C THR A 6 -9.47 -16.90 0.83
N LEU A 7 -10.78 -16.96 0.66
CA LEU A 7 -11.39 -17.47 -0.57
C LEU A 7 -11.39 -16.43 -1.70
N GLU A 8 -11.74 -15.19 -1.39
CA GLU A 8 -12.01 -14.16 -2.39
C GLU A 8 -10.81 -13.33 -2.81
N LEU A 9 -9.75 -13.28 -1.99
CA LEU A 9 -8.56 -12.49 -2.26
C LEU A 9 -7.29 -13.34 -2.32
N LEU A 10 -7.12 -14.25 -1.35
CA LEU A 10 -5.85 -14.96 -1.12
C LEU A 10 -5.85 -16.43 -1.56
N SER A 11 -6.86 -16.90 -2.28
CA SER A 11 -6.90 -18.27 -2.78
C SER A 11 -5.94 -18.42 -3.96
N ASN A 12 -5.39 -19.62 -4.17
CA ASN A 12 -4.49 -19.89 -5.30
C ASN A 12 -5.11 -19.49 -6.65
N LEU A 13 -6.42 -19.69 -6.80
CA LEU A 13 -7.17 -19.26 -7.98
C LEU A 13 -7.13 -17.74 -8.14
N LYS A 14 -7.49 -16.98 -7.10
CA LYS A 14 -7.50 -15.51 -7.13
C LYS A 14 -6.09 -14.94 -7.34
N ILE A 15 -5.09 -15.49 -6.65
CA ILE A 15 -3.68 -15.09 -6.81
C ILE A 15 -3.23 -15.26 -8.27
N SER A 16 -3.64 -16.36 -8.92
CA SER A 16 -3.35 -16.61 -10.34
C SER A 16 -4.11 -15.64 -11.25
N GLN A 17 -5.38 -15.34 -10.95
CA GLN A 17 -6.17 -14.35 -11.68
C GLN A 17 -5.58 -12.93 -11.59
N PHE A 18 -4.94 -12.58 -10.48
CA PHE A 18 -4.25 -11.30 -10.32
C PHE A 18 -2.84 -11.25 -10.94
N GLN A 19 -2.32 -12.37 -11.47
CA GLN A 19 -0.98 -12.41 -12.05
C GLN A 19 -0.77 -11.43 -13.22
N PRO A 20 -1.71 -11.29 -14.18
CA PRO A 20 -1.56 -10.32 -15.27
C PRO A 20 -1.49 -8.88 -14.75
N MET A 21 -2.33 -8.53 -13.78
CA MET A 21 -2.30 -7.21 -13.14
C MET A 21 -0.94 -6.95 -12.48
N ARG A 22 -0.45 -7.89 -11.67
CA ARG A 22 0.87 -7.72 -11.02
C ARG A 22 2.00 -7.57 -12.04
N LYS A 23 1.93 -8.33 -13.13
CA LYS A 23 2.91 -8.23 -14.22
C LYS A 23 2.88 -6.83 -14.86
N THR A 24 1.70 -6.30 -15.18
CA THR A 24 1.55 -4.96 -15.74
C THR A 24 2.14 -3.88 -14.83
N GLU A 25 1.85 -3.91 -13.53
CA GLU A 25 2.38 -2.92 -12.58
C GLU A 25 3.92 -3.00 -12.45
N ILE A 26 4.48 -4.21 -12.46
CA ILE A 26 5.93 -4.41 -12.43
C ILE A 26 6.58 -3.94 -13.74
N ASP A 27 5.96 -4.22 -14.88
CA ASP A 27 6.46 -3.78 -16.18
C ASP A 27 6.50 -2.23 -16.23
N ILE A 28 5.47 -1.54 -15.70
CA ILE A 28 5.45 -0.07 -15.53
C ILE A 28 6.62 0.39 -14.64
N LEU A 29 6.82 -0.23 -13.47
CA LEU A 29 7.92 0.13 -12.58
C LEU A 29 9.28 -0.01 -13.28
N VAL A 30 9.51 -1.11 -13.99
CA VAL A 30 10.74 -1.37 -14.72
C VAL A 30 10.98 -0.30 -15.79
N ASP A 31 9.95 0.10 -16.53
CA ASP A 31 10.10 1.13 -17.57
C ASP A 31 10.36 2.52 -16.99
N THR A 32 9.77 2.85 -15.83
CA THR A 32 10.12 4.09 -15.11
C THR A 32 11.57 4.08 -14.62
N LEU A 33 12.08 2.93 -14.17
CA LEU A 33 13.47 2.79 -13.72
C LEU A 33 14.46 2.87 -14.88
N LYS A 34 14.13 2.30 -16.05
CA LYS A 34 14.96 2.46 -17.26
C LYS A 34 15.08 3.93 -17.65
N SER A 35 13.96 4.65 -17.65
CA SER A 35 13.92 6.07 -17.98
C SER A 35 14.75 6.92 -17.00
N ALA A 36 14.67 6.63 -15.70
CA ALA A 36 15.49 7.27 -14.68
C ALA A 36 16.99 6.96 -14.86
N ALA A 37 17.33 5.72 -15.24
CA ALA A 37 18.71 5.32 -15.49
C ALA A 37 19.31 6.02 -16.73
N GLU A 38 18.52 6.26 -17.77
CA GLU A 38 18.96 6.99 -18.99
C GLU A 38 19.44 8.41 -18.67
N ILE A 39 18.83 9.06 -17.68
CA ILE A 39 19.20 10.41 -17.23
C ILE A 39 20.12 10.41 -16.01
N GLY A 40 20.52 9.23 -15.50
CA GLY A 40 21.35 9.09 -14.31
C GLY A 40 20.69 9.58 -13.01
N GLU A 41 19.36 9.57 -12.94
CA GLU A 41 18.61 9.99 -11.76
C GLU A 41 18.79 8.99 -10.60
N THR A 42 18.97 9.51 -9.39
CA THR A 42 18.95 8.68 -8.18
C THR A 42 17.51 8.41 -7.77
N VAL A 43 17.14 7.15 -7.63
CA VAL A 43 15.78 6.74 -7.31
C VAL A 43 15.69 6.14 -5.90
N ASP A 44 14.75 6.62 -5.10
CA ASP A 44 14.36 5.97 -3.85
C ASP A 44 13.46 4.76 -4.16
N MET A 45 14.04 3.56 -4.04
CA MET A 45 13.34 2.30 -4.27
C MET A 45 12.24 2.02 -3.24
N SER A 46 12.39 2.49 -2.00
CA SER A 46 11.39 2.27 -0.95
C SER A 46 10.09 2.98 -1.30
N VAL A 47 10.19 4.24 -1.75
CA VAL A 47 9.03 5.03 -2.19
C VAL A 47 8.38 4.42 -3.43
N ARG A 48 9.18 3.98 -4.42
CA ARG A 48 8.66 3.35 -5.65
C ARG A 48 7.92 2.04 -5.34
N ILE A 49 8.51 1.16 -4.53
CA ILE A 49 7.91 -0.12 -4.14
C ILE A 49 6.65 0.08 -3.30
N ALA A 50 6.66 1.01 -2.35
CA ALA A 50 5.49 1.35 -1.54
C ALA A 50 4.32 1.82 -2.41
N SER A 51 4.59 2.69 -3.40
CA SER A 51 3.57 3.14 -4.35
C SER A 51 2.97 2.00 -5.15
N VAL A 52 3.80 1.15 -5.76
CA VAL A 52 3.33 0.01 -6.57
C VAL A 52 2.53 -0.99 -5.72
N THR A 53 2.95 -1.21 -4.46
CA THR A 53 2.24 -2.09 -3.53
C THR A 53 0.88 -1.51 -3.14
N ALA A 54 0.81 -0.19 -2.89
CA ALA A 54 -0.44 0.49 -2.59
C ALA A 54 -1.42 0.40 -3.78
N ASP A 55 -0.94 0.64 -5.00
CA ASP A 55 -1.75 0.54 -6.22
C ASP A 55 -2.29 -0.87 -6.46
N MET A 56 -1.42 -1.90 -6.34
CA MET A 56 -1.84 -3.30 -6.45
C MET A 56 -2.87 -3.67 -5.38
N THR A 57 -2.66 -3.23 -4.13
CA THR A 57 -3.59 -3.48 -3.03
C THR A 57 -4.94 -2.84 -3.30
N CYS A 58 -4.95 -1.60 -3.78
CA CYS A 58 -6.18 -0.90 -4.13
C CYS A 58 -6.94 -1.59 -5.26
N LEU A 59 -6.23 -2.03 -6.30
CA LEU A 59 -6.83 -2.79 -7.40
C LEU A 59 -7.40 -4.12 -6.94
N THR A 60 -6.68 -4.86 -6.09
CA THR A 60 -7.12 -6.17 -5.60
C THR A 60 -8.30 -6.06 -4.63
N VAL A 61 -8.32 -5.06 -3.75
CA VAL A 61 -9.33 -4.93 -2.69
C VAL A 61 -10.54 -4.12 -3.16
N PHE A 62 -10.31 -3.01 -3.87
CA PHE A 62 -11.36 -2.06 -4.27
C PHE A 62 -11.72 -2.13 -5.76
N GLY A 63 -10.98 -2.89 -6.57
CA GLY A 63 -11.26 -3.06 -8.00
C GLY A 63 -10.85 -1.86 -8.87
N ARG A 64 -10.20 -0.84 -8.31
CA ARG A 64 -9.69 0.33 -9.03
C ARG A 64 -8.40 0.87 -8.41
N LYS A 65 -7.58 1.54 -9.23
CA LYS A 65 -6.53 2.41 -8.71
C LYS A 65 -7.16 3.67 -8.15
N TYR A 66 -6.51 4.24 -7.15
CA TYR A 66 -6.81 5.58 -6.65
C TYR A 66 -5.58 6.44 -6.92
N ALA A 67 -5.75 7.48 -7.71
CA ALA A 67 -4.77 8.54 -7.78
C ALA A 67 -4.72 9.30 -6.45
N ASP A 68 -3.65 10.05 -6.20
CA ASP A 68 -3.47 10.92 -5.01
C ASP A 68 -4.62 11.93 -4.79
N LYS A 69 -5.60 12.05 -5.69
CA LYS A 69 -6.75 12.96 -5.58
C LYS A 69 -8.12 12.27 -5.63
N ASP A 70 -8.18 10.95 -5.72
CA ASP A 70 -9.43 10.25 -6.00
C ASP A 70 -10.35 10.09 -4.77
N LEU A 71 -9.87 10.32 -3.54
CA LEU A 71 -10.66 10.15 -2.31
C LEU A 71 -10.84 11.41 -1.44
N ASN A 72 -9.96 12.42 -1.57
CA ASN A 72 -9.92 13.68 -0.80
C ASN A 72 -8.72 14.56 -1.27
N GLU A 73 -8.49 15.72 -0.63
CA GLU A 73 -7.31 16.58 -0.90
C GLU A 73 -5.96 15.92 -0.56
N GLU A 74 -5.96 14.96 0.37
CA GLU A 74 -4.77 14.23 0.84
C GLU A 74 -4.49 12.94 0.05
N GLY A 75 -5.51 12.31 -0.55
CA GLY A 75 -5.39 11.08 -1.32
C GLY A 75 -5.34 9.80 -0.47
N LEU A 76 -5.79 8.67 -1.04
CA LEU A 76 -5.78 7.36 -0.34
C LEU A 76 -4.37 6.97 0.13
N LYS A 77 -3.36 7.33 -0.66
CA LYS A 77 -1.98 6.98 -0.43
C LYS A 77 -1.40 7.69 0.79
N GLU A 78 -1.74 8.96 1.00
CA GLU A 78 -1.30 9.70 2.19
C GLU A 78 -2.00 9.17 3.43
N VAL A 79 -3.31 8.94 3.37
CA VAL A 79 -4.06 8.32 4.48
C VAL A 79 -3.46 6.97 4.87
N MET A 80 -3.11 6.12 3.90
CA MET A 80 -2.46 4.82 4.17
C MET A 80 -1.08 5.00 4.80
N LYS A 81 -0.32 6.01 4.39
CA LYS A 81 1.01 6.32 4.96
C LYS A 81 0.90 6.80 6.40
N GLU A 82 0.06 7.79 6.68
CA GLU A 82 -0.19 8.31 8.03
C GLU A 82 -0.69 7.20 8.96
N THR A 83 -1.66 6.41 8.49
CA THR A 83 -2.18 5.26 9.26
C THR A 83 -1.08 4.25 9.58
N MET A 84 -0.15 3.98 8.66
CA MET A 84 0.97 3.08 8.91
C MET A 84 1.99 3.67 9.88
N GLU A 85 2.25 4.97 9.81
CA GLU A 85 3.15 5.67 10.73
C GLU A 85 2.59 5.65 12.16
N GLU A 86 1.30 5.94 12.33
CA GLU A 86 0.59 5.83 13.61
C GLU A 86 0.53 4.40 14.13
N ALA A 87 0.21 3.43 13.26
CA ALA A 87 0.15 2.02 13.65
C ALA A 87 1.53 1.44 14.03
N ALA A 88 2.61 2.01 13.50
CA ALA A 88 3.98 1.64 13.87
C ALA A 88 4.51 2.44 15.07
N ALA A 89 3.83 3.51 15.47
CA ALA A 89 4.21 4.34 16.59
C ALA A 89 4.07 3.57 17.92
N PHE A 90 4.87 3.99 18.90
CA PHE A 90 4.80 3.44 20.24
C PHE A 90 3.49 3.88 20.91
N ASN A 91 2.65 2.91 21.26
CA ASN A 91 1.43 3.12 22.05
C ASN A 91 1.67 2.63 23.49
N LEU A 92 1.81 3.55 24.43
CA LEU A 92 1.97 3.31 25.86
C LEU A 92 0.79 2.52 26.45
N GLY A 93 -0.42 2.74 25.94
CA GLY A 93 -1.64 2.02 26.32
C GLY A 93 -1.60 0.53 25.99
N ASP A 94 -0.75 0.10 25.04
CA ASP A 94 -0.54 -1.31 24.72
C ASP A 94 0.42 -2.01 25.70
N TYR A 95 1.34 -1.26 26.31
CA TYR A 95 2.27 -1.79 27.32
C TYR A 95 1.76 -1.63 28.75
N PHE A 96 1.03 -0.54 29.03
CA PHE A 96 0.49 -0.20 30.33
C PHE A 96 -1.00 0.12 30.20
N PRO A 97 -1.88 -0.90 30.26
CA PRO A 97 -3.31 -0.74 29.97
C PRO A 97 -4.03 0.31 30.83
N TYR A 98 -3.52 0.58 32.03
CA TYR A 98 -4.04 1.59 32.96
C TYR A 98 -3.76 3.04 32.51
N LEU A 99 -2.79 3.25 31.61
CA LEU A 99 -2.44 4.56 31.04
C LEU A 99 -3.14 4.83 29.71
N ARG A 100 -3.96 3.90 29.21
CA ARG A 100 -4.65 4.02 27.91
C ARG A 100 -5.53 5.28 27.79
N GLY A 101 -6.05 5.80 28.91
CA GLY A 101 -6.84 7.04 28.93
C GLY A 101 -6.04 8.33 28.97
N LEU A 102 -4.70 8.25 29.00
CA LEU A 102 -3.81 9.42 29.03
C LEU A 102 -3.11 9.65 27.67
N GLU A 103 -3.29 8.74 26.72
CA GLU A 103 -2.88 8.94 25.33
C GLU A 103 -3.99 9.65 24.57
N GLU A 104 -4.01 10.97 24.67
CA GLU A 104 -4.59 11.82 23.62
C GLU A 104 -3.43 12.37 22.79
N THR A 105 -3.21 11.79 21.62
CA THR A 105 -3.20 12.40 20.28
C THR A 105 -2.54 11.40 19.33
#